data_AF-A0A7Y5F3S6-F1
#
_entry.id   AF-A0A7Y5F3S6-F1
#
_cell.length_a   1.000
_cell.length_b   1.000
_cell.length_c   1.000
_cell.angle_alpha   90.00
_cell.angle_beta   90.00
_cell.angle_gamma   90.00
#
_symmetry.space_group_name_H-M   'P 1'
#
loop_
_entity.id
_entity.type
_entity.pdbx_description
1 polymer ?
#
loop_
_entity_poly.entity_id
_entity_poly.type
_entity_poly.pdbx_seq_one_letter_code
_entity_poly.pdbx_strand_id
1 'polypeptide(L)'
;MSFLDIETRAGRPLRVGETRLVPFAQTARVTFPGSGGVVWSRPTAILAQTADGQETVLPVRDVTREAQLTLMGLGVLGALLIWIFYRK
;
A
#
# COMPACT_ATOMS: atom_id res chain seq x y z
N MET A 1 -11.46 14.39 15.56
CA MET A 1 -11.22 14.23 14.11
C MET A 1 -9.94 13.43 13.95
N SER A 2 -10.00 12.22 13.38
CA SER A 2 -8.75 11.49 13.07
C SER A 2 -8.20 12.03 11.75
N PHE A 3 -6.95 12.48 11.76
CA PHE A 3 -6.24 12.95 10.57
C PHE A 3 -5.73 11.80 9.69
N LEU A 4 -5.75 10.57 10.22
CA LEU A 4 -5.32 9.35 9.56
C LEU A 4 -6.36 8.25 9.77
N ASP A 5 -6.76 7.62 8.68
CA ASP A 5 -7.65 6.47 8.66
C ASP A 5 -6.99 5.35 7.83
N ILE A 6 -6.83 4.18 8.42
CA ILE A 6 -6.23 3.01 7.76
C ILE A 6 -7.25 1.89 7.77
N GLU A 7 -7.68 1.49 6.59
CA GLU A 7 -8.71 0.47 6.43
C GLU A 7 -8.24 -0.61 5.45
N THR A 8 -8.50 -1.88 5.76
CA THR A 8 -8.30 -2.99 4.81
C THR A 8 -9.66 -3.46 4.34
N ARG A 9 -9.90 -3.43 3.02
CA ARG A 9 -11.15 -3.87 2.42
C ARG A 9 -10.94 -5.04 1.48
N ALA A 10 -11.89 -5.98 1.53
CA ALA A 10 -12.05 -6.98 0.49
C ALA A 10 -12.57 -6.32 -0.79
N GLY A 11 -11.94 -6.65 -1.91
CA GLY A 11 -12.41 -6.29 -3.23
C GLY A 11 -13.47 -7.27 -3.75
N ARG A 12 -13.86 -7.08 -5.01
CA ARG A 12 -14.83 -7.96 -5.65
C ARG A 12 -14.24 -9.37 -5.83
N PRO A 13 -14.95 -10.43 -5.40
CA PRO A 13 -14.53 -11.79 -5.69
C PRO A 13 -14.45 -12.06 -7.19
N LEU A 14 -13.36 -12.68 -7.62
CA LEU A 14 -13.16 -13.16 -8.99
C LEU A 14 -13.13 -14.69 -8.97
N ARG A 15 -13.70 -15.35 -9.98
CA ARG A 15 -13.62 -16.80 -10.12
C ARG A 15 -12.72 -17.14 -11.31
N VAL A 16 -11.70 -17.96 -11.06
CA VAL A 16 -10.74 -18.43 -12.07
C VAL A 16 -10.73 -19.95 -12.01
N GLY A 17 -11.37 -20.59 -12.99
CA GLY A 17 -11.67 -22.02 -12.93
C GLY A 17 -12.47 -22.38 -11.68
N GLU A 18 -11.97 -23.36 -10.93
CA GLU A 18 -12.56 -23.83 -9.67
C GLU A 18 -12.13 -23.02 -8.44
N THR A 19 -11.30 -21.99 -8.61
CA THR A 19 -10.80 -21.17 -7.50
C THR A 19 -11.49 -19.83 -7.45
N ARG A 20 -12.00 -19.46 -6.27
CA ARG A 20 -12.51 -18.12 -5.98
C ARG A 20 -11.40 -17.29 -5.33
N LEU A 21 -11.06 -16.17 -5.94
CA LEU A 21 -10.05 -15.23 -5.47
C LEU A 21 -10.71 -13.98 -4.92
N VAL A 22 -10.41 -13.61 -3.69
CA VAL A 22 -10.87 -12.36 -3.07
C VAL A 22 -9.65 -11.48 -2.78
N PRO A 23 -9.43 -10.40 -3.55
CA PRO A 23 -8.32 -9.51 -3.31
C PRO A 23 -8.58 -8.64 -2.08
N PHE A 24 -7.53 -8.30 -1.34
CA PHE A 24 -7.55 -7.37 -0.22
C PHE A 24 -6.63 -6.20 -0.51
N ALA A 25 -7.11 -4.99 -0.22
CA ALA A 25 -6.34 -3.76 -0.33
C ALA A 25 -6.42 -2.95 0.97
N GLN A 26 -5.28 -2.42 1.38
CA GLN A 26 -5.18 -1.47 2.48
C GLN A 26 -5.17 -0.06 1.92
N THR A 27 -6.00 0.80 2.49
CA THR A 27 -6.09 2.21 2.14
C THR A 27 -5.75 3.04 3.36
N ALA A 28 -4.73 3.89 3.22
CA ALA A 28 -4.39 4.94 4.16
C ALA A 28 -4.93 6.27 3.64
N ARG A 29 -5.81 6.90 4.40
CA ARG A 29 -6.42 8.19 4.09
C ARG A 29 -5.94 9.22 5.10
N VAL A 30 -5.27 10.25 4.60
CA VAL A 30 -4.87 11.42 5.37
C VAL A 30 -5.78 12.58 5.01
N THR A 31 -6.45 13.15 5.99
CA THR A 31 -7.33 14.31 5.83
C THR A 31 -6.67 15.56 6.39
N PHE A 32 -6.66 16.65 5.62
CA PHE A 32 -6.10 17.92 6.07
C PHE A 32 -7.22 18.88 6.53
N PRO A 33 -6.97 19.73 7.53
CA PRO A 33 -7.93 20.77 7.92
C PRO A 33 -8.09 21.79 6.80
N GLY A 34 -9.34 22.10 6.40
CA GLY A 34 -9.67 22.98 5.27
C GLY A 34 -10.41 22.24 4.16
N SER A 35 -9.72 21.85 3.09
CA SER A 35 -10.28 21.00 2.03
C SER A 35 -9.18 20.16 1.37
N GLY A 36 -9.44 18.86 1.19
CA GLY A 36 -8.51 17.93 0.55
C GLY A 36 -7.95 16.85 1.48
N GLY A 37 -7.21 15.93 0.86
CA GLY A 37 -6.61 14.79 1.54
C GLY A 37 -5.79 13.95 0.59
N VAL A 38 -4.96 13.08 1.14
CA VAL A 38 -4.20 12.08 0.38
C VAL A 38 -4.84 10.72 0.65
N VAL A 39 -5.16 10.00 -0.42
CA VAL A 39 -5.62 8.62 -0.33
C VAL A 39 -4.57 7.74 -0.99
N TRP A 40 -4.02 6.81 -0.21
CA TRP A 40 -3.05 5.84 -0.66
C TRP A 40 -3.64 4.45 -0.56
N SER A 41 -3.85 3.76 -1.69
CA SER A 41 -4.36 2.38 -1.71
C SER A 41 -3.29 1.43 -2.22
N ARG A 42 -3.04 0.34 -1.48
CA ARG A 42 -2.11 -0.73 -1.85
C ARG A 42 -2.76 -2.11 -1.70
N PRO A 43 -2.58 -3.04 -2.67
CA PRO A 43 -2.90 -4.44 -2.46
C PRO A 43 -2.07 -5.03 -1.30
N THR A 44 -2.66 -5.94 -0.53
CA THR A 44 -1.98 -6.60 0.60
C THR A 44 -2.01 -8.11 0.51
N ALA A 45 -3.13 -8.70 0.09
CA ALA A 45 -3.27 -10.14 -0.02
C ALA A 45 -4.36 -10.54 -1.02
N ILE A 46 -4.36 -11.81 -1.40
CA ILE A 46 -5.44 -12.47 -2.13
C ILE A 46 -5.83 -13.71 -1.33
N LEU A 47 -7.09 -13.81 -0.94
CA LEU A 47 -7.64 -15.04 -0.39
C LEU A 47 -8.07 -15.93 -1.55
N ALA A 48 -7.43 -17.08 -1.69
CA ALA A 48 -7.79 -18.11 -2.65
C ALA A 48 -8.59 -19.21 -1.95
N GLN A 49 -9.81 -19.45 -2.41
CA GLN A 49 -10.67 -20.52 -1.97
C GLN A 49 -10.80 -21.54 -3.11
N THR A 50 -10.31 -22.76 -2.93
CA THR A 50 -10.48 -23.85 -3.92
C THR A 50 -11.85 -24.52 -3.78
N ALA A 51 -12.27 -25.26 -4.81
CA ALA A 51 -13.53 -26.01 -4.78
C ALA A 51 -13.61 -27.04 -3.64
N ASP A 52 -12.47 -27.54 -3.17
CA ASP A 52 -12.36 -28.44 -2.02
C ASP A 52 -12.56 -27.72 -0.67
N GLY A 53 -12.82 -26.40 -0.69
CA GLY A 53 -13.04 -25.57 0.49
C GLY A 53 -11.75 -25.12 1.19
N GLN A 54 -10.57 -25.38 0.63
CA GLN A 54 -9.32 -24.91 1.22
C GLN A 54 -9.15 -23.40 0.99
N GLU A 55 -8.82 -22.69 2.06
CA GLU A 55 -8.52 -21.26 2.03
C GLU A 55 -7.02 -21.03 2.16
N THR A 56 -6.43 -20.30 1.22
CA THR A 56 -5.02 -19.90 1.24
C THR A 56 -4.91 -18.40 1.07
N VAL A 57 -4.15 -17.74 1.96
CA VAL A 57 -3.84 -16.31 1.84
C VAL A 57 -2.52 -16.15 1.10
N LEU A 58 -2.58 -15.52 -0.07
CA LEU A 58 -1.42 -15.20 -0.90
C LEU A 58 -1.03 -13.74 -0.66
N PRO A 59 0.12 -13.44 -0.02
CA PRO A 59 0.54 -12.07 0.24
C PRO A 59 0.99 -11.37 -1.04
N VAL A 60 0.63 -10.09 -1.18
CA VAL A 60 1.11 -9.24 -2.27
C VAL A 60 2.14 -8.26 -1.71
N ARG A 61 3.43 -8.52 -2.00
CA ARG A 61 4.53 -7.63 -1.63
C ARG A 61 4.74 -6.56 -2.70
N ASP A 62 4.72 -5.29 -2.29
CA ASP A 62 4.90 -4.14 -3.18
C ASP A 62 6.38 -3.71 -3.20
N VAL A 63 7.24 -4.59 -3.75
CA VAL A 63 8.69 -4.40 -3.78
C VAL A 63 9.08 -3.16 -4.59
N THR A 64 8.34 -2.87 -5.67
CA THR A 64 8.56 -1.67 -6.49
C THR A 64 8.37 -0.41 -5.66
N ARG A 65 7.35 -0.38 -4.79
CA ARG A 65 7.10 0.79 -3.95
C ARG A 65 8.15 0.96 -2.87
N GLU A 66 8.58 -0.14 -2.26
CA GLU A 66 9.69 -0.12 -1.32
C GLU A 66 10.94 0.47 -1.98
N ALA A 67 11.29 0.00 -3.18
CA ALA A 67 12.42 0.55 -3.94
C ALA A 67 12.25 2.05 -4.27
N GLN A 68 11.07 2.47 -4.72
CA GLN A 68 10.79 3.89 -5.02
C GLN A 68 10.95 4.78 -3.78
N LEU A 69 10.38 4.37 -2.65
CA LEU A 69 10.49 5.12 -1.38
C LEU A 69 11.93 5.16 -0.87
N THR A 70 12.67 4.06 -0.99
CA THR A 70 14.10 4.01 -0.64
C THR A 70 14.90 4.96 -1.51
N LEU A 71 14.74 4.91 -2.84
CA LEU A 71 15.45 5.81 -3.76
C LEU A 71 15.11 7.28 -3.50
N MET A 72 13.83 7.60 -3.26
CA MET A 72 13.40 8.96 -2.94
C MET A 72 14.00 9.43 -1.61
N GLY A 73 13.99 8.56 -0.59
CA GLY A 73 14.59 8.84 0.72
C GLY A 73 16.10 9.08 0.64
N LEU A 74 16.81 8.28 -0.15
CA LEU A 74 18.24 8.48 -0.40
C LEU A 74 18.52 9.79 -1.13
N GLY A 75 17.69 10.15 -2.11
CA GLY A 75 17.79 11.44 -2.82
C GLY A 75 17.60 12.63 -1.88
N VAL A 76 16.56 12.61 -1.03
CA VAL A 76 16.31 13.65 -0.03
C VAL A 76 17.46 13.74 0.97
N LEU A 77 17.92 12.60 1.49
CA LEU A 77 19.04 12.54 2.43
C LEU A 77 20.32 13.12 1.81
N GLY A 78 20.65 12.73 0.58
CA GLY A 78 21.80 13.26 -0.15
C GLY A 78 21.73 14.78 -0.35
N ALA A 79 20.56 15.29 -0.75
CA ALA A 79 20.34 16.73 -0.91
C ALA A 79 20.49 17.49 0.42
N LEU A 80 19.95 16.95 1.53
CA LEU A 80 20.09 17.54 2.86
C LEU A 80 21.54 17.58 3.31
N LEU A 81 22.30 16.50 3.11
CA LEU A 81 23.72 16.47 3.45
C LEU A 81 24.51 17.51 2.66
N ILE A 82 24.31 17.58 1.34
CA ILE A 82 24.94 18.61 0.49
C ILE A 82 24.58 20.00 1.02
N TRP A 83 23.30 20.26 1.29
CA TRP A 83 22.88 21.55 1.80
C TRP A 83 23.55 21.89 3.15
N ILE A 84 23.64 20.95 4.10
CA ILE A 84 24.33 21.18 5.38
C ILE A 84 25.81 21.50 5.17
N PHE A 85 26.51 20.78 4.29
CA PHE A 85 27.94 20.96 4.08
C PHE A 85 28.29 22.21 3.25
N TYR A 86 27.41 22.62 2.33
CA TYR A 86 27.64 23.77 1.44
C TYR A 86 27.01 25.07 1.92
N ARG A 87 26.13 25.01 2.93
CA ARG A 87 25.61 26.19 3.64
C ARG A 87 26.65 26.65 4.66
N LYS A 88 27.73 27.25 4.17
CA LYS A 88 28.49 28.25 4.94
C LYS A 88 27.66 29.51 5.11
#